data_AF-X0TGL1-F1
#
_entry.id   AF-X0TGL1-F1
#
_cell.length_a   1.000
_cell.length_b   1.000
_cell.length_c   1.000
_cell.angle_alpha   90.00
_cell.angle_beta   90.00
_cell.angle_gamma   90.00
#
_symmetry.space_group_name_H-M   'P 1'
#
loop_
_entity.id
_entity.type
_entity.pdbx_description
1 polymer ?
#
loop_
_entity_poly.entity_id
_entity_poly.type
_entity_poly.pdbx_seq_one_letter_code
_entity_poly.pdbx_strand_id
1 'polypeptide(L)'
;MYIKETTKKAKNKVYENYLLAESLITPKGPRQRTICSLGHLKERPRKEWLILARKVETALKGQLTFEKEKPEVKEIVEKAKAFEVQEKRAPRDKDDDIVSIHTSWLTVKDTLKTHMVSLSTL
;
A
#
# COMPACT_ATOMS: atom_id res chain seq x y z
N MET A 1 -7.72 11.51 4.33
CA MET A 1 -7.98 11.21 2.90
C MET A 1 -9.06 10.15 2.81
N TYR A 2 -9.71 10.02 1.65
CA TYR A 2 -10.73 9.00 1.41
C TYR A 2 -10.78 8.67 -0.08
N ILE A 3 -11.33 7.50 -0.40
CA ILE A 3 -11.63 7.10 -1.76
C ILE A 3 -13.09 7.48 -2.03
N LYS A 4 -13.34 8.19 -3.13
CA LYS A 4 -14.70 8.46 -3.61
C LYS A 4 -14.95 7.75 -4.94
N GLU A 5 -16.16 7.26 -5.10
CA GLU A 5 -16.65 6.79 -6.39
C GLU A 5 -17.13 7.98 -7.24
N THR A 6 -16.90 7.89 -8.54
CA THR A 6 -17.43 8.83 -9.53
C THR A 6 -17.96 8.04 -10.72
N THR A 7 -19.12 8.46 -11.22
CA THR A 7 -19.73 7.87 -12.40
C THR A 7 -19.85 8.93 -13.49
N LYS A 8 -19.52 8.56 -14.72
CA LYS A 8 -19.74 9.40 -15.90
C LYS A 8 -20.55 8.63 -16.91
N LYS A 9 -21.69 9.19 -17.31
CA LYS A 9 -22.48 8.67 -18.43
C LYS A 9 -21.97 9.31 -19.71
N ALA A 10 -21.61 8.50 -20.70
CA ALA A 10 -21.27 8.98 -22.03
C ALA A 10 -21.85 8.06 -23.09
N LYS A 11 -22.63 8.64 -24.00
CA LYS A 11 -23.47 7.91 -24.96
C LYS A 11 -24.34 6.89 -24.21
N ASN A 12 -24.12 5.59 -24.45
CA ASN A 12 -24.86 4.49 -23.83
C ASN A 12 -24.01 3.68 -22.84
N LYS A 13 -22.88 4.23 -22.35
CA LYS A 13 -22.00 3.56 -21.39
C LYS A 13 -21.84 4.38 -20.12
N VAL A 14 -21.88 3.69 -18.98
CA VAL A 14 -21.57 4.25 -17.66
C VAL A 14 -20.14 3.86 -17.32
N TYR A 15 -19.32 4.86 -17.01
CA TYR A 15 -17.93 4.67 -16.59
C TYR A 15 -17.83 4.93 -15.10
N GLU A 16 -17.46 3.89 -14.36
CA GLU A 16 -17.12 3.97 -12.94
C GLU A 16 -15.63 4.26 -12.79
N ASN A 17 -15.31 5.17 -11.89
CA ASN A 17 -13.94 5.51 -11.56
C ASN A 17 -13.84 5.88 -10.09
N TYR A 18 -12.76 5.48 -9.43
CA TYR A 18 -12.46 5.87 -8.06
C TYR A 18 -11.40 6.96 -8.03
N LEU A 19 -11.57 7.93 -7.14
CA LEU A 19 -10.62 9.03 -6.95
C LEU A 19 -10.12 9.02 -5.51
N LEU A 20 -8.80 9.21 -5.34
CA LEU A 20 -8.24 9.54 -4.03
C LEU A 20 -8.42 11.04 -3.80
N ALA A 21 -9.09 11.39 -2.71
CA ALA A 21 -9.36 12.76 -2.34
C ALA A 21 -9.01 13.07 -0.89
N GLU A 22 -8.85 14.35 -0.60
CA GLU A 22 -8.67 14.87 0.74
C GLU A 22 -9.63 16.01 1.03
N SER A 23 -9.96 16.14 2.31
CA SER A 23 -10.71 17.26 2.85
C SER A 23 -9.74 18.28 3.43
N LEU A 24 -9.90 19.54 3.05
CA LEU A 24 -9.09 20.68 3.47
C LEU A 24 -10.00 21.68 4.18
N ILE A 25 -9.60 22.11 5.38
CA ILE A 25 -10.28 23.21 6.07
C ILE A 25 -9.74 24.51 5.47
N THR A 26 -10.62 25.31 4.88
CA THR A 26 -10.29 26.65 4.39
C THR A 26 -11.11 27.69 5.15
N PRO A 27 -10.70 28.97 5.18
CA PRO A 27 -11.50 30.02 5.82
C PRO A 27 -12.93 30.14 5.28
N LYS A 28 -13.17 29.74 4.03
CA LYS A 28 -14.50 29.72 3.39
C LYS A 28 -15.25 28.38 3.58
N GLY A 29 -14.82 27.58 4.56
CA GLY A 29 -15.37 26.27 4.91
C GLY A 29 -14.57 25.09 4.35
N PRO A 30 -15.03 23.85 4.61
CA PRO A 30 -14.40 22.65 4.08
C PRO A 30 -14.37 22.65 2.54
N ARG A 31 -13.26 22.19 1.98
CA ARG A 31 -13.06 22.01 0.53
C ARG A 31 -12.50 20.64 0.26
N GLN A 32 -12.80 20.10 -0.91
CA GLN A 32 -12.29 18.81 -1.35
C GLN A 32 -11.24 19.02 -2.44
N ARG A 33 -10.06 18.41 -2.28
CA ARG A 33 -9.04 18.32 -3.33
C ARG A 33 -8.95 16.88 -3.84
N THR A 34 -8.95 16.71 -5.15
CA THR A 34 -8.68 15.41 -5.78
C THR A 34 -7.17 15.28 -5.96
N ILE A 35 -6.61 14.17 -5.50
CA ILE A 35 -5.16 13.92 -5.52
C ILE A 35 -4.80 13.16 -6.80
N CYS A 36 -5.44 12.01 -7.02
CA CYS A 36 -5.25 11.26 -8.26
C CYS A 36 -6.45 10.36 -8.58
N SER A 37 -6.53 9.96 -9.85
CA SER A 37 -7.51 8.98 -10.33
C SER A 37 -6.98 7.56 -10.14
N LEU A 38 -7.79 6.68 -9.57
CA LEU A 38 -7.43 5.29 -9.27
C LEU A 38 -7.89 4.30 -10.36
N GLY A 39 -8.77 4.74 -11.27
CA GLY A 39 -9.43 3.84 -12.21
C GLY A 39 -10.52 3.03 -11.52
N HIS A 40 -10.87 1.89 -12.13
CA HIS A 40 -11.73 0.91 -11.47
C HIS A 40 -10.93 0.15 -10.39
N LEU A 41 -11.59 -0.22 -9.29
CA LEU A 41 -11.01 -0.96 -8.16
C LEU A 41 -11.42 -2.43 -8.10
N LYS A 42 -11.88 -3.00 -9.23
CA LYS A 42 -12.14 -4.44 -9.37
C LYS A 42 -10.91 -5.29 -9.08
N GLU A 43 -11.16 -6.55 -8.76
CA GLU A 43 -10.15 -7.59 -8.62
C GLU A 43 -9.24 -7.62 -9.86
N ARG A 44 -7.93 -7.64 -9.63
CA ARG A 44 -6.92 -7.61 -10.69
C ARG A 44 -5.65 -8.35 -10.24
N PRO A 45 -4.78 -8.76 -11.18
CA PRO A 45 -3.53 -9.41 -10.84
C PRO A 45 -2.63 -8.56 -9.93
N ARG A 46 -1.81 -9.23 -9.12
CA ARG A 46 -0.85 -8.58 -8.18
C ARG A 46 0.01 -7.50 -8.85
N LYS A 47 0.47 -7.74 -10.09
CA LYS A 47 1.30 -6.79 -10.84
C LYS A 47 0.57 -5.48 -11.11
N GLU A 48 -0.72 -5.52 -11.40
CA GLU A 48 -1.53 -4.32 -11.64
C GLU A 48 -1.81 -3.56 -10.34
N TRP A 49 -2.03 -4.28 -9.24
CA TRP A 49 -2.12 -3.66 -7.92
C TRP A 49 -0.83 -2.92 -7.55
N LEU A 50 0.33 -3.52 -7.85
CA LEU A 50 1.63 -2.89 -7.61
C LEU A 50 1.81 -1.60 -8.43
N ILE A 51 1.36 -1.59 -9.70
CA ILE A 51 1.38 -0.38 -10.54
C ILE A 51 0.49 0.70 -9.94
N LEU A 52 -0.72 0.35 -9.49
CA LEU A 52 -1.62 1.30 -8.84
C LEU A 52 -1.02 1.84 -7.54
N ALA A 53 -0.44 0.98 -6.71
CA ALA A 53 0.22 1.39 -5.46
C ALA A 53 1.34 2.40 -5.73
N ARG A 54 2.23 2.12 -6.68
CA ARG A 54 3.31 3.04 -7.09
C ARG A 54 2.78 4.37 -7.60
N LYS A 55 1.66 4.37 -8.32
CA LYS A 55 0.99 5.59 -8.78
C LYS A 55 0.48 6.40 -7.59
N VAL A 56 -0.16 5.75 -6.62
CA VAL A 56 -0.63 6.39 -5.39
C VAL A 56 0.55 6.96 -4.61
N GLU A 57 1.58 6.16 -4.32
CA GLU A 57 2.80 6.61 -3.66
C GLU A 57 3.40 7.84 -4.36
N THR A 58 3.53 7.80 -5.68
CA THR A 58 4.08 8.93 -6.45
C THR A 58 3.21 10.18 -6.35
N ALA A 59 1.88 10.03 -6.35
CA ALA A 59 0.96 11.15 -6.16
C ALA A 59 1.00 11.73 -4.74
N LEU A 60 1.40 10.92 -3.76
CA LEU A 60 1.53 11.30 -2.35
C LEU A 60 2.92 11.81 -1.97
N LYS A 61 3.94 11.59 -2.81
CA LYS A 61 5.31 12.09 -2.55
C LYS A 61 5.29 13.60 -2.34
N GLY A 62 5.92 14.04 -1.25
CA GLY A 62 6.00 15.46 -0.88
C GLY A 62 4.82 15.97 -0.05
N GLN A 63 3.80 15.16 0.23
CA GLN A 63 2.89 15.47 1.34
C GLN A 63 3.59 15.20 2.67
N LEU A 64 3.41 16.13 3.61
CA LEU A 64 3.86 15.95 4.99
C LEU A 64 3.13 14.73 5.57
N THR A 65 3.90 13.71 5.93
CA THR A 65 3.41 12.56 6.68
C THR A 65 2.87 13.05 8.02
N PHE A 66 1.67 12.59 8.38
CA PHE A 66 1.00 12.97 9.62
C PHE A 66 1.70 12.44 10.88
N GLU A 67 2.59 11.45 10.72
CA GLU A 67 3.32 10.83 11.81
C GLU A 67 4.83 11.06 11.66
N LYS A 68 5.50 11.31 12.79
CA LYS A 68 6.97 11.25 12.83
C LYS A 68 7.37 9.83 12.46
N GLU A 69 8.13 9.70 11.38
CA GLU A 69 8.68 8.41 10.94
C GLU A 69 9.38 7.72 12.12
N LYS A 70 8.91 6.52 12.46
CA LYS A 70 9.56 5.68 13.47
C LYS A 70 10.98 5.36 13.00
N PRO A 71 11.99 5.43 13.87
CA PRO A 71 13.39 5.24 13.49
C PRO A 71 13.64 3.90 12.81
N GLU A 72 12.94 2.84 13.23
CA GLU A 72 13.02 1.49 12.66
C GLU A 72 12.63 1.45 11.17
N VAL A 73 11.59 2.19 10.77
CA VAL A 73 11.11 2.21 9.37
C VAL A 73 12.09 2.96 8.48
N LYS A 74 12.69 4.05 8.99
CA LYS A 74 13.75 4.78 8.28
C LYS A 74 14.93 3.87 7.95
N GLU A 75 15.41 3.10 8.94
CA GLU A 75 16.55 2.21 8.76
C GLU A 75 16.28 1.14 7.68
N ILE A 76 15.07 0.58 7.65
CA ILE A 76 14.67 -0.40 6.62
C ILE A 76 14.63 0.25 5.23
N VAL A 77 14.06 1.45 5.11
CA VAL A 77 13.99 2.19 3.84
C VAL A 77 15.37 2.58 3.33
N GLU A 78 16.27 2.99 4.23
CA GLU A 78 17.67 3.31 3.89
C GLU A 78 18.43 2.07 3.41
N LYS A 79 18.30 0.94 4.11
CA LYS A 79 18.86 -0.34 3.67
C LYS A 79 18.34 -0.73 2.30
N ALA A 80 17.02 -0.71 2.08
CA ALA A 80 16.41 -1.05 0.79
C ALA A 80 16.93 -0.17 -0.35
N LYS A 81 17.05 1.15 -0.12
CA LYS A 81 17.62 2.08 -1.11
C LYS A 81 19.10 1.79 -1.39
N ALA A 82 19.88 1.47 -0.36
CA ALA A 82 21.30 1.11 -0.53
C ALA A 82 21.46 -0.17 -1.36
N PHE A 83 20.63 -1.19 -1.11
CA PHE A 83 20.59 -2.41 -1.91
C PHE A 83 20.25 -2.13 -3.38
N GLU A 84 19.22 -1.33 -3.67
CA GLU A 84 18.90 -0.96 -5.06
C GLU A 84 20.05 -0.23 -5.77
N VAL A 85 20.78 0.64 -5.06
CA VAL A 85 21.91 1.38 -5.62
C VAL A 85 23.10 0.45 -5.89
N GLN A 86 23.37 -0.51 -5.00
CA GLN A 86 24.40 -1.51 -5.19
C GLN A 86 24.09 -2.43 -6.37
N GLU A 87 22.85 -2.91 -6.48
CA GLU A 87 22.39 -3.75 -7.59
C GLU A 87 22.47 -3.03 -8.94
N LYS A 88 22.19 -1.72 -8.97
CA LYS A 88 22.34 -0.88 -10.18
C LYS A 88 23.80 -0.58 -10.54
N ARG A 89 24.73 -0.67 -9.58
CA ARG A 89 26.17 -0.38 -9.76
C ARG A 89 27.00 -1.64 -10.04
N ALA A 90 26.52 -2.82 -9.65
CA ALA A 90 27.18 -4.06 -9.97
C ALA A 90 27.19 -4.27 -11.50
N PRO A 91 28.32 -4.68 -12.11
CA PRO A 91 28.31 -5.15 -13.48
C PRO A 91 27.32 -6.30 -13.57
N ARG A 92 26.39 -6.25 -14.53
CA ARG A 92 25.54 -7.40 -14.85
C ARG A 92 26.40 -8.43 -15.57
N ASP A 93 27.17 -9.20 -14.82
CA ASP A 93 27.64 -10.48 -15.30
C ASP A 93 26.41 -11.38 -15.45
N LYS A 94 26.12 -11.75 -16.69
CA LYS A 94 25.24 -12.87 -16.98
C LYS A 94 25.98 -14.09 -16.45
N ASP A 95 25.45 -14.71 -15.40
CA ASP A 95 25.19 -16.15 -15.30
C ASP A 95 24.61 -16.44 -13.91
N ASP A 96 23.91 -17.55 -13.82
CA ASP A 96 22.78 -17.87 -12.94
C ASP A 96 23.08 -17.94 -11.43
N ASP A 97 22.07 -17.59 -10.61
CA ASP A 97 21.68 -18.33 -9.39
C ASP A 97 20.44 -17.68 -8.74
N ILE A 98 19.25 -18.00 -9.27
CA ILE A 98 17.98 -17.65 -8.62
C ILE A 98 17.77 -18.61 -7.45
N VAL A 99 18.12 -18.19 -6.23
CA VAL A 99 17.73 -18.91 -5.00
C VAL A 99 16.25 -18.67 -4.73
N SER A 100 15.44 -19.70 -5.00
CA SER A 100 14.01 -19.72 -4.68
C SER A 100 13.82 -19.84 -3.17
N ILE A 101 13.48 -18.74 -2.48
CA ILE A 101 13.09 -18.78 -1.07
C ILE A 101 11.69 -19.39 -0.97
N HIS A 102 11.61 -20.62 -0.47
CA HIS A 102 10.37 -21.31 -0.18
C HIS A 102 9.72 -20.71 1.07
N THR A 103 8.72 -19.84 0.90
CA THR A 103 7.90 -19.29 2.00
C THR A 103 6.87 -20.30 2.49
N SER A 104 7.32 -21.45 3.01
CA SER A 104 6.46 -22.31 3.82
C SER A 104 6.63 -21.95 5.29
N TRP A 105 5.48 -21.68 5.92
CA TRP A 105 5.20 -21.61 7.35
C TRP A 105 5.88 -20.48 8.16
N LEU A 106 5.23 -19.32 8.21
CA LEU A 106 5.35 -18.38 9.33
C LEU A 106 4.05 -18.43 10.12
N THR A 107 4.05 -19.19 11.22
CA THR A 107 2.93 -19.23 12.18
C THR A 107 3.20 -18.19 13.25
N VAL A 108 2.47 -17.07 13.22
CA VAL A 108 2.48 -16.09 14.31
C VAL A 108 1.66 -16.68 15.46
N LYS A 109 2.33 -17.08 16.55
CA LYS A 109 1.67 -17.49 17.80
C LYS A 109 1.42 -16.24 18.64
N ASP A 110 0.19 -15.72 18.59
CA ASP A 110 -0.27 -14.76 19.58
C ASP A 110 -0.57 -15.49 20.89
N THR A 111 0.26 -15.19 21.89
CA THR A 111 0.08 -15.55 23.29
C THR A 111 -1.01 -14.69 23.93
N LEU A 112 -2.15 -15.30 24.28
CA LEU A 112 -3.03 -14.78 25.34
C LEU A 112 -3.15 -15.84 26.44
N LYS A 113 -2.72 -15.43 27.63
CA LYS A 113 -2.72 -16.19 28.88
C LYS A 113 -4.15 -16.53 29.31
N THR A 114 -4.34 -17.82 29.62
CA THR A 114 -4.86 -18.35 30.89
C THR A 114 -5.99 -17.58 31.60
N HIS A 115 -7.19 -18.14 31.58
CA HIS A 115 -7.98 -18.60 32.74
C HIS A 115 -9.18 -19.38 32.18
N MET A 116 -9.74 -20.44 32.75
CA MET A 116 -9.37 -21.48 33.70
C MET A 116 -10.56 -22.47 33.60
N VAL A 117 -10.26 -23.75 33.64
CA VAL A 117 -11.19 -24.89 33.40
C VAL A 117 -12.21 -25.07 34.53
N SER A 118 -13.44 -25.46 34.17
CA SER A 118 -14.28 -26.48 34.85
C SER A 118 -15.36 -26.91 33.83
N LEU A 119 -15.31 -28.09 33.17
CA LEU A 119 -15.86 -29.39 33.62
C LEU A 119 -17.20 -29.21 34.36
N SER A 120 -18.33 -29.83 34.01
CA SER A 120 -18.56 -31.19 33.53
C SER A 120 -20.03 -31.39 33.12
N THR A 121 -20.22 -32.25 32.11
CA THR A 121 -21.30 -33.23 31.90
C THR A 121 -22.46 -33.28 32.92
N LEU A 122 -23.69 -33.10 32.41
CA LEU A 122 -24.83 -34.02 32.52
C LEU A 122 -25.92 -33.61 31.52
#